data_AF-A0A0U1DTZ8-F1
#
_entry.id   AF-A0A0U1DTZ8-F1
#
_cell.length_a   1.000
_cell.length_b   1.000
_cell.length_c   1.000
_cell.angle_alpha   90.00
_cell.angle_beta   90.00
_cell.angle_gamma   90.00
#
_symmetry.space_group_name_H-M   'P 1'
#
loop_
_entity.id
_entity.type
_entity.pdbx_description
1 polymer ?
#
loop_
_entity_poly.entity_id
_entity_poly.type
_entity_poly.pdbx_seq_one_letter_code
_entity_poly.pdbx_strand_id
1 'polypeptide(L)'
;MLDAADAIVIVASPAIDSARSALATLDWLERNGYSHLVPKAVVVVSASRPGALGLDMAQLSSHFLPRVRALHVIPFDDHLAEGAEVDLGFLSGPTRQAFLELASSVADLFSVAPQVKRRA
;
A
#
# COMPACT_ATOMS: atom_id res chain seq x y z
N MET A 1 -16.64 5.24 -9.27
CA MET A 1 -15.74 5.17 -8.10
C MET A 1 -14.27 5.07 -8.51
N LEU A 2 -13.92 4.44 -9.64
CA LEU A 2 -12.56 4.52 -10.21
C LEU A 2 -12.35 5.74 -11.13
N ASP A 3 -13.38 6.19 -11.83
CA ASP A 3 -13.29 7.34 -12.76
C ASP A 3 -12.91 8.68 -12.10
N ALA A 4 -13.09 8.78 -10.78
CA ALA A 4 -12.78 9.97 -9.99
C ALA A 4 -11.62 9.74 -9.00
N ALA A 5 -10.94 8.58 -9.08
CA ALA A 5 -9.86 8.26 -8.16
C ALA A 5 -8.53 8.86 -8.66
N ASP A 6 -7.81 9.54 -7.78
CA ASP A 6 -6.44 10.02 -8.08
C ASP A 6 -5.37 8.97 -7.74
N ALA A 7 -5.70 8.03 -6.85
CA ALA A 7 -4.82 7.01 -6.31
C ALA A 7 -5.62 5.75 -5.94
N ILE A 8 -4.94 4.60 -5.90
CA ILE A 8 -5.52 3.33 -5.45
C ILE A 8 -4.59 2.64 -4.45
N VAL A 9 -5.17 2.09 -3.38
CA VAL A 9 -4.47 1.25 -2.42
C VAL A 9 -5.00 -0.18 -2.57
N ILE A 10 -4.12 -1.13 -2.88
CA ILE A 10 -4.47 -2.55 -3.02
C ILE A 10 -3.94 -3.29 -1.80
N VAL A 11 -4.84 -3.78 -0.95
CA VAL A 11 -4.49 -4.52 0.26
C VAL A 11 -4.57 -6.02 -0.01
N ALA A 12 -3.51 -6.73 0.33
CA ALA A 12 -3.38 -8.17 0.20
C ALA A 12 -2.95 -8.78 1.54
N SER A 13 -3.36 -10.02 1.79
CA SER A 13 -2.80 -10.82 2.89
C SER A 13 -1.41 -11.33 2.52
N PRO A 14 -0.57 -11.75 3.49
CA PRO A 14 0.75 -12.29 3.21
C PRO A 14 0.69 -13.74 2.67
N ALA A 15 0.06 -13.91 1.50
CA ALA A 15 -0.13 -15.18 0.83
C ALA A 15 0.11 -15.04 -0.68
N ILE A 16 0.65 -16.09 -1.29
CA ILE A 16 1.06 -16.09 -2.71
C ILE A 16 -0.12 -15.85 -3.65
N ASP A 17 -1.27 -16.48 -3.37
CA ASP A 17 -2.51 -16.32 -4.12
C ASP A 17 -3.08 -14.90 -3.99
N SER A 18 -3.00 -14.30 -2.80
CA SER A 18 -3.39 -12.90 -2.58
C SER A 18 -2.52 -11.93 -3.36
N ALA A 19 -1.19 -12.14 -3.37
CA ALA A 19 -0.27 -11.34 -4.18
C ALA A 19 -0.56 -11.47 -5.69
N ARG A 20 -0.89 -12.67 -6.18
CA ARG A 20 -1.32 -12.87 -7.58
C ARG A 20 -2.63 -12.15 -7.89
N SER A 21 -3.58 -12.16 -6.96
CA SER A 21 -4.85 -11.43 -7.10
C SER A 21 -4.63 -9.91 -7.19
N ALA A 22 -3.70 -9.37 -6.39
CA ALA A 22 -3.31 -7.97 -6.49
C ALA A 22 -2.69 -7.64 -7.86
N LEU A 23 -1.82 -8.49 -8.40
CA LEU A 23 -1.29 -8.33 -9.77
C LEU A 23 -2.39 -8.38 -10.83
N ALA A 24 -3.32 -9.34 -10.71
CA ALA A 24 -4.46 -9.44 -11.63
C ALA A 24 -5.35 -8.18 -11.58
N THR A 25 -5.47 -7.55 -10.41
CA THR A 25 -6.17 -6.26 -10.25
C THR A 25 -5.45 -5.14 -11.00
N LEU A 26 -4.11 -5.05 -10.90
CA LEU A 26 -3.33 -4.08 -11.68
C LEU A 26 -3.49 -4.28 -13.18
N ASP A 27 -3.42 -5.53 -13.63
CA ASP A 27 -3.63 -5.85 -15.05
C ASP A 27 -5.07 -5.52 -15.50
N TRP A 28 -6.06 -5.70 -14.62
CA TRP A 28 -7.43 -5.32 -14.90
C TRP A 28 -7.55 -3.79 -15.06
N LEU A 29 -6.90 -3.00 -14.19
CA LEU A 29 -6.89 -1.54 -14.32
C LEU A 29 -6.33 -1.10 -15.68
N GLU A 30 -5.21 -1.68 -16.12
CA GLU A 30 -4.61 -1.36 -17.42
C GLU A 30 -5.54 -1.70 -18.59
N ARG A 31 -6.18 -2.87 -18.55
CA ARG A 31 -7.07 -3.34 -19.63
C ARG A 31 -8.42 -2.62 -19.69
N ASN A 32 -8.83 -1.95 -18.62
CA ASN A 32 -10.16 -1.34 -18.49
C ASN A 32 -10.13 0.20 -18.43
N GLY A 33 -9.07 0.84 -18.95
CA GLY A 33 -9.00 2.30 -19.09
C GLY A 33 -8.44 3.06 -17.87
N TYR A 34 -8.00 2.34 -16.85
CA TYR A 34 -7.45 2.89 -15.60
C TYR A 34 -5.92 2.72 -15.49
N SER A 35 -5.23 2.55 -16.62
CA SER A 35 -3.76 2.41 -16.65
C SER A 35 -3.04 3.58 -15.96
N HIS A 36 -3.62 4.77 -15.97
CA HIS A 36 -3.11 5.96 -15.28
C HIS A 36 -3.07 5.83 -13.76
N LEU A 37 -3.82 4.88 -13.17
CA LEU A 37 -3.82 4.61 -11.73
C LEU A 37 -2.71 3.64 -11.31
N VAL A 38 -2.22 2.78 -12.21
CA VAL A 38 -1.23 1.74 -11.85
C VAL A 38 0.10 2.33 -11.35
N PRO A 39 0.71 3.33 -12.03
CA PRO A 39 1.92 3.99 -11.52
C PRO A 39 1.73 4.74 -10.20
N LYS A 40 0.47 5.06 -9.85
CA LYS A 40 0.10 5.74 -8.59
C LYS A 40 -0.36 4.76 -7.52
N ALA A 41 -0.49 3.48 -7.85
CA ALA A 41 -0.98 2.48 -6.93
C ALA A 41 0.00 2.27 -5.78
N VAL A 42 -0.53 2.02 -4.59
CA VAL A 42 0.23 1.55 -3.43
C VAL A 42 -0.27 0.16 -3.08
N VAL A 43 0.63 -0.81 -3.05
CA VAL A 43 0.31 -2.18 -2.65
C VAL A 43 0.67 -2.35 -1.18
N VAL A 44 -0.22 -2.95 -0.40
CA VAL A 44 -0.05 -3.18 1.03
C VAL A 44 -0.20 -4.65 1.32
N VAL A 45 0.82 -5.28 1.90
CA VAL A 45 0.76 -6.63 2.43
C VAL A 45 0.51 -6.53 3.93
N SER A 46 -0.68 -6.91 4.38
CA SER A 46 -1.11 -6.77 5.78
C SER A 46 -1.23 -8.14 6.45
N ALA A 47 -0.45 -8.37 7.50
CA ALA A 47 -0.50 -9.63 8.23
C ALA A 47 -1.70 -9.69 9.19
N SER A 48 -2.50 -10.75 9.08
CA SER A 48 -3.65 -11.00 9.95
C SER A 48 -3.39 -12.06 11.03
N ARG A 49 -2.18 -12.63 11.03
CA ARG A 49 -1.74 -13.66 11.99
C ARG A 49 -0.30 -13.40 12.42
N PRO A 50 0.07 -13.74 13.66
CA PRO A 50 1.44 -13.61 14.12
C PRO A 50 2.37 -14.59 13.40
N GLY A 51 3.66 -14.24 13.34
CA GLY A 51 4.72 -15.07 12.76
C GLY A 51 5.35 -14.45 11.52
N ALA A 52 6.27 -15.20 10.92
CA ALA A 52 6.94 -14.77 9.70
C ALA A 52 5.95 -14.69 8.53
N LEU A 53 6.07 -13.62 7.73
CA LEU A 53 5.38 -13.51 6.46
C LEU A 53 5.95 -14.63 5.59
N GLY A 54 5.12 -15.62 5.22
CA GLY A 54 5.52 -16.76 4.40
C GLY A 54 5.81 -16.37 2.94
N LEU A 55 6.42 -15.21 2.73
CA LEU A 55 6.63 -14.55 1.46
C LEU A 55 8.08 -14.10 1.35
N ASP A 56 8.65 -14.31 0.17
CA ASP A 56 9.92 -13.71 -0.21
C ASP A 56 9.68 -12.24 -0.58
N MET A 57 10.14 -11.34 0.28
CA MET A 57 9.99 -9.89 0.10
C MET A 57 10.78 -9.35 -1.10
N ALA A 58 11.91 -9.98 -1.45
CA ALA A 58 12.68 -9.59 -2.63
C ALA A 58 11.91 -9.96 -3.90
N GLN A 59 11.34 -11.16 -3.92
CA GLN A 59 10.49 -11.61 -5.03
C GLN A 59 9.24 -10.72 -5.16
N LEU A 60 8.54 -10.41 -4.07
CA LEU A 60 7.38 -9.51 -4.11
C LEU A 60 7.73 -8.13 -4.65
N SER A 61 8.82 -7.55 -4.14
CA SER A 61 9.30 -6.25 -4.60
C SER A 61 9.59 -6.26 -6.10
N SER A 62 10.21 -7.34 -6.61
CA SER A 62 10.51 -7.49 -8.05
C SER A 62 9.25 -7.57 -8.93
N HIS A 63 8.13 -8.06 -8.40
CA HIS A 63 6.87 -8.15 -9.15
C HIS A 63 6.07 -6.83 -9.14
N PHE A 64 6.06 -6.10 -8.02
CA PHE A 64 5.21 -4.92 -7.86
C PHE A 64 5.90 -3.61 -8.22
N LEU A 65 7.10 -3.36 -7.67
CA LEU A 65 7.76 -2.05 -7.77
C LEU A 65 8.08 -1.58 -9.21
N PRO A 66 8.21 -2.45 -10.23
CA PRO A 66 8.32 -1.96 -11.62
C PRO A 66 7.08 -1.22 -12.13
N ARG A 67 5.91 -1.40 -11.50
CA ARG A 67 4.61 -0.91 -12.00
C ARG A 67 3.90 0.03 -11.04
N VAL A 68 4.08 -0.16 -9.73
CA VAL A 68 3.38 0.59 -8.69
C VAL A 68 4.32 1.58 -7.99
N ARG A 69 3.76 2.58 -7.31
CA ARG A 69 4.55 3.59 -6.61
C ARG A 69 5.30 3.03 -5.41
N ALA A 70 4.62 2.19 -4.63
CA ALA A 70 5.16 1.68 -3.37
C ALA A 70 4.56 0.32 -3.02
N LEU A 71 5.34 -0.46 -2.28
CA LEU A 71 4.94 -1.70 -1.62
C LEU A 71 5.22 -1.54 -0.12
N HIS A 72 4.19 -1.64 0.70
CA HIS A 72 4.27 -1.56 2.15
C HIS A 72 3.91 -2.89 2.79
N VAL A 73 4.50 -3.16 3.95
CA VAL A 73 4.17 -4.31 4.78
C VAL A 73 3.67 -3.80 6.12
N ILE A 74 2.43 -4.14 6.46
CA ILE A 74 1.88 -3.90 7.80
C ILE A 74 2.05 -5.20 8.59
N PRO A 75 2.86 -5.20 9.67
CA PRO A 75 3.04 -6.38 10.48
C PRO A 75 1.76 -6.73 11.25
N PHE A 76 1.75 -7.93 11.82
CA PHE A 76 0.67 -8.33 12.72
C PHE A 76 0.73 -7.46 13.98
N ASP A 77 -0.44 -7.08 14.48
CA ASP A 77 -0.59 -6.27 15.67
C ASP A 77 -1.75 -6.83 16.49
N ASP A 78 -1.50 -7.09 17.78
CA ASP A 78 -2.50 -7.69 18.67
C ASP A 78 -3.75 -6.80 18.79
N HIS A 79 -3.57 -5.49 18.91
CA HIS A 79 -4.68 -4.54 19.04
C HIS A 79 -5.57 -4.52 17.78
N LEU A 80 -4.96 -4.61 16.60
CA LEU A 80 -5.73 -4.75 15.35
C LEU A 80 -6.46 -6.08 15.24
N ALA A 81 -5.91 -7.16 15.82
CA ALA A 81 -6.50 -8.48 15.78
C ALA A 81 -7.74 -8.64 16.69
N GLU A 82 -7.91 -7.75 17.66
CA GLU A 82 -9.10 -7.73 18.53
C GLU A 82 -10.40 -7.49 17.76
N GLY A 83 -10.31 -6.86 16.56
CA GLY A 83 -11.48 -6.55 15.73
C GLY A 83 -12.44 -5.53 16.35
N ALA A 84 -11.97 -4.81 17.36
CA ALA A 84 -12.70 -3.75 18.05
C ALA A 84 -12.32 -2.37 17.48
N GLU A 85 -12.67 -1.29 18.20
CA GLU A 85 -12.28 0.06 17.82
C GLU A 85 -10.75 0.22 17.79
N VAL A 86 -10.24 0.80 16.71
CA VAL A 86 -8.80 1.02 16.54
C VAL A 86 -8.36 2.30 17.24
N ASP A 87 -7.83 2.16 18.45
CA ASP A 87 -7.02 3.20 19.10
C ASP A 87 -5.55 3.18 18.60
N LEU A 88 -5.12 4.27 17.96
CA LEU A 88 -3.75 4.41 17.45
C LEU A 88 -2.68 4.44 18.55
N GLY A 89 -3.07 4.72 19.79
CA GLY A 89 -2.20 4.71 20.97
C GLY A 89 -1.83 3.30 21.46
N PHE A 90 -2.60 2.27 21.08
CA PHE A 90 -2.33 0.87 21.42
C PHE A 90 -1.62 0.09 20.31
N LEU A 91 -1.41 0.69 19.14
CA LEU A 91 -0.58 0.09 18.10
C LEU A 91 0.85 -0.11 18.60
N SER A 92 1.43 -1.26 18.29
CA SER A 92 2.85 -1.47 18.50
C SER A 92 3.68 -0.46 17.69
N GLY A 93 4.88 -0.15 18.18
CA GLY A 93 5.80 0.77 17.51
C GLY A 93 6.03 0.43 16.02
N PRO A 94 6.33 -0.83 15.67
CA PRO A 94 6.51 -1.25 14.27
C PRO A 94 5.26 -1.05 13.41
N THR A 95 4.08 -1.42 13.90
CA THR A 95 2.81 -1.25 13.17
C THR A 95 2.51 0.22 12.93
N ARG A 96 2.66 1.05 13.97
CA ARG A 96 2.46 2.50 13.88
C ARG A 96 3.41 3.13 12.85
N GLN A 97 4.68 2.73 12.86
CA GLN A 97 5.67 3.22 11.90
C GLN A 97 5.31 2.80 10.47
N ALA A 98 4.92 1.54 10.24
CA ALA A 98 4.52 1.06 8.92
C ALA A 98 3.30 1.81 8.36
N PHE A 99 2.31 2.12 9.20
CA PHE A 99 1.17 2.96 8.78
C PHE A 99 1.56 4.40 8.48
N LEU A 100 2.51 4.98 9.22
CA LEU A 100 3.02 6.33 8.92
C LEU A 100 3.75 6.37 7.57
N GLU A 101 4.55 5.36 7.25
CA GLU A 101 5.24 5.23 5.96
C GLU A 101 4.26 5.03 4.80
N LEU A 102 3.24 4.20 5.01
CA LEU A 102 2.13 4.05 4.07
C LEU A 102 1.40 5.38 3.86
N ALA A 103 1.02 6.06 4.94
CA ALA A 103 0.33 7.35 4.89
C ALA A 103 1.17 8.41 4.17
N SER A 104 2.48 8.47 4.42
CA SER A 104 3.41 9.33 3.70
C SER A 104 3.40 9.02 2.20
N SER A 105 3.46 7.74 1.84
CA SER A 105 3.49 7.32 0.43
C SER A 105 2.21 7.66 -0.32
N VAL A 106 1.07 7.64 0.37
CA VAL A 106 -0.22 8.08 -0.18
C VAL A 106 -0.29 9.60 -0.25
N ALA A 107 0.11 10.32 0.81
CA ALA A 107 0.05 11.77 0.87
C ALA A 107 0.94 12.46 -0.18
N ASP A 108 2.10 11.89 -0.50
CA ASP A 108 2.99 12.39 -1.54
C ASP A 108 2.32 12.48 -2.93
N LEU A 109 1.31 11.66 -3.20
CA LEU A 109 0.56 11.68 -4.47
C LEU A 109 -0.23 12.99 -4.66
N PHE A 110 -0.59 13.64 -3.55
CA PHE A 110 -1.44 14.83 -3.53
C PHE A 110 -0.65 16.11 -3.23
N SER A 111 0.63 15.98 -2.91
CA SER A 111 1.50 17.10 -2.56
C SER A 111 1.94 17.84 -3.82
N VAL A 112 1.12 18.78 -4.29
CA VAL A 112 1.56 19.82 -5.22
C VAL A 112 2.39 20.82 -4.41
N ALA A 113 3.71 20.66 -4.40
CA ALA A 113 4.57 21.74 -3.93
C ALA A 113 4.28 22.98 -4.81
N PRO A 114 3.91 24.14 -4.24
CA PRO A 114 3.91 25.37 -5.00
C PRO A 114 5.35 25.57 -5.49
N GLN A 115 5.54 25.68 -6.80
CA GLN A 115 6.76 26.23 -7.38
C GLN A 115 6.84 27.69 -6.92
N VAL A 116 7.37 27.92 -5.70
CA VAL A 116 7.74 29.25 -5.25
C VAL A 116 8.91 29.67 -6.12
N LYS A 117 8.61 30.31 -7.25
CA LYS A 117 9.59 31.06 -8.03
C LYS A 117 10.17 32.09 -7.09
N ARG A 118 11.35 31.82 -6.53
CA ARG A 118 12.18 32.84 -5.90
C ARG A 118 12.50 33.86 -6.99
N ARG A 119 11.83 35.01 -6.95
CA ARG A 119 12.22 36.17 -7.74
C ARG A 119 13.58 36.63 -7.22
N ALA A 120 14.54 36.70 -8.13
CA ALA A 120 15.82 37.37 -7.94
C ALA A 120 15.62 38.89 -7.82
#